data_AF-A0A848MXT0-F1
#
_entry.id   AF-A0A848MXT0-F1
#
_cell.length_a   1.000
_cell.length_b   1.000
_cell.length_c   1.000
_cell.angle_alpha   90.00
_cell.angle_beta   90.00
_cell.angle_gamma   90.00
#
_symmetry.space_group_name_H-M   'P 1'
#
loop_
_entity.id
_entity.type
_entity.pdbx_description
1 polymer ?
#
loop_
_entity_poly.entity_id
_entity_poly.type
_entity_poly.pdbx_seq_one_letter_code
_entity_poly.pdbx_strand_id
1 'polypeptide(L)' 'MEVIHDTLTYDWGQKVFRFYDYDKHIVEVSESIQGVFNRLYAQGLSLPEIAERFGDPLEIVKERYSIS' A
#
# COMPACT_ATOMS: atom_id res chain seq x y z
N MET A 1 0.53 -10.70 21.77
CA MET A 1 0.32 -10.39 20.33
C MET A 1 0.39 -11.68 19.56
N GLU A 2 -0.67 -11.98 18.82
CA GLU A 2 -0.79 -13.19 18.00
C GLU A 2 -0.94 -12.74 16.55
N VAL A 3 -0.15 -13.34 15.65
CA VAL A 3 -0.14 -13.00 14.23
C VAL A 3 -1.26 -13.74 13.52
N ILE A 4 -2.08 -13.03 12.73
CA ILE A 4 -3.19 -13.64 11.99
C ILE A 4 -2.66 -14.35 10.74
N HIS A 5 -1.71 -13.72 10.04
CA HIS A 5 -1.05 -14.25 8.86
C HIS A 5 0.31 -13.56 8.66
N ASP A 6 1.20 -14.20 7.89
CA ASP A 6 2.42 -13.55 7.39
C ASP A 6 2.10 -12.32 6.53
N THR A 7 3.13 -11.57 6.11
CA THR A 7 2.89 -10.37 5.28
C THR A 7 2.19 -10.75 3.97
N LEU A 8 1.04 -10.12 3.71
CA LEU A 8 0.29 -10.27 2.46
C LEU A 8 0.49 -9.04 1.58
N THR A 9 0.20 -9.18 0.29
CA THR A 9 0.18 -8.07 -0.67
C THR A 9 -1.20 -7.99 -1.29
N TYR A 10 -1.84 -6.82 -1.21
CA TYR A 10 -3.10 -6.56 -1.91
C TYR A 10 -2.90 -6.46 -3.42
N ASP A 11 -3.97 -6.57 -4.20
CA ASP A 11 -3.94 -6.55 -5.66
C ASP A 11 -3.33 -5.25 -6.24
N TRP A 12 -3.54 -4.12 -5.56
CA TRP A 12 -2.93 -2.84 -5.94
C TRP A 12 -1.45 -2.72 -5.54
N GLY A 13 -0.91 -3.75 -4.88
CA GLY A 13 0.51 -3.89 -4.58
C GLY A 13 0.94 -3.39 -3.19
N GLN A 14 0.03 -3.04 -2.28
CA GLN A 14 0.36 -2.64 -0.90
C GLN A 14 0.63 -3.86 -0.02
N LYS A 15 1.72 -3.85 0.75
CA LYS A 15 2.02 -4.90 1.73
C LYS A 15 1.37 -4.61 3.07
N VAL A 16 0.84 -5.65 3.69
CA VAL A 16 0.11 -5.58 4.95
C VAL A 16 0.45 -6.71 5.89
N PHE A 17 0.41 -6.42 7.17
CA PHE A 17 0.59 -7.36 8.27
C PHE A 17 -0.54 -7.18 9.27
N ARG A 18 -1.12 -8.28 9.75
CA ARG A 18 -2.22 -8.24 10.71
C ARG A 18 -1.91 -9.08 11.94
N PHE A 19 -2.26 -8.54 13.09
CA PHE A 19 -2.12 -9.20 14.37
C PHE A 19 -3.26 -8.79 15.31
N TYR A 20 -3.44 -9.56 16.38
CA TYR A 20 -4.34 -9.20 17.47
C TYR A 20 -3.62 -8.37 18.53
N ASP A 21 -4.26 -7.30 18.98
CA ASP A 21 -3.86 -6.60 20.22
C ASP A 21 -4.20 -7.44 21.48
N TYR A 22 -4.04 -6.83 22.67
CA TYR A 22 -4.26 -7.54 23.94
C TYR A 22 -5.73 -7.89 24.19
N ASP A 23 -6.67 -7.13 23.62
CA ASP A 23 -8.11 -7.31 23.76
C ASP A 23 -8.74 -8.08 22.59
N LYS A 24 -7.90 -8.67 21.72
CA LYS A 24 -8.27 -9.44 20.53
C LYS A 24 -8.95 -8.61 19.42
N HIS A 25 -8.68 -7.31 19.35
CA HIS A 25 -8.99 -6.51 18.17
C HIS A 25 -7.96 -6.77 17.06
N ILE A 26 -8.42 -6.76 15.80
CA ILE A 26 -7.54 -6.89 14.64
C ILE A 26 -6.86 -5.55 14.39
N VAL A 27 -5.54 -5.54 14.40
CA VAL A 27 -4.71 -4.40 14.01
C VAL A 27 -4.05 -4.71 12.67
N GLU A 28 -4.23 -3.83 11.69
CA GLU A 28 -3.54 -3.88 10.40
C GLU A 28 -2.46 -2.80 10.36
N VAL A 29 -1.23 -3.22 10.06
CA VAL A 29 -0.12 -2.34 9.77
C VAL A 29 0.23 -2.51 8.30
N SER A 30 0.19 -1.41 7.56
CA SER A 30 0.36 -1.40 6.12
C SER A 30 1.37 -0.34 5.68
N GLU A 31 1.91 -0.52 4.48
CA GLU A 31 2.71 0.53 3.84
C GLU A 31 1.87 1.78 3.61
N SER A 32 2.49 2.96 3.73
CA SER A 32 1.82 4.19 3.32
C SER A 32 1.53 4.14 1.81
N ILE A 33 0.36 4.65 1.40
CA ILE A 33 -0.02 4.69 -0.03
C ILE A 33 1.05 5.43 -0.86
N GLN A 34 1.55 6.54 -0.34
CA GLN A 34 2.70 7.28 -0.88
C GLN A 34 3.93 6.38 -1.12
N GLY A 35 4.29 5.55 -0.14
CA GLY A 35 5.41 4.62 -0.24
C GLY A 35 5.18 3.53 -1.30
N VAL A 36 3.94 3.04 -1.43
CA VAL A 36 3.59 2.09 -2.48
C VAL A 36 3.71 2.74 -3.87
N PHE A 37 3.20 3.96 -4.05
CA PHE A 37 3.33 4.70 -5.31
C PHE A 37 4.80 4.90 -5.70
N ASN A 38 5.61 5.36 -4.75
CA ASN A 38 7.04 5.58 -4.96
C ASN A 38 7.76 4.29 -5.33
N ARG A 39 7.45 3.18 -4.65
CA ARG A 39 8.03 1.86 -4.97
C ARG A 39 7.63 1.39 -6.36
N LEU A 40 6.35 1.44 -6.70
CA LEU A 40 5.85 0.98 -8.01
C LEU A 40 6.47 1.82 -9.14
N TYR A 41 6.59 3.13 -8.94
CA TYR A 41 7.26 3.99 -9.90
C TYR A 41 8.74 3.65 -10.05
N ALA A 42 9.46 3.42 -8.94
CA ALA A 42 10.85 2.98 -8.96
C ALA A 42 11.05 1.59 -9.61
N GLN A 43 10.00 0.76 -9.63
CA GLN A 43 9.97 -0.52 -10.35
C GLN A 43 9.69 -0.37 -11.85
N GLY A 44 9.50 0.86 -12.34
CA GLY A 44 9.33 1.18 -13.76
C GLY A 44 7.89 1.39 -14.21
N LEU A 45 6.90 1.38 -13.29
CA LEU A 45 5.54 1.73 -13.65
C LEU A 45 5.39 3.25 -13.82
N SER A 46 4.62 3.66 -14.82
CA SER A 46 4.23 5.04 -15.00
C SER A 46 3.10 5.45 -14.03
N LEU A 47 2.96 6.75 -13.74
CA LEU A 47 1.88 7.25 -12.87
C LEU A 47 0.48 6.88 -13.38
N PRO A 48 0.18 6.87 -14.71
CA PRO A 48 -1.09 6.36 -15.23
C PRO A 48 -1.33 4.87 -14.93
N GLU A 49 -0.33 4.01 -15.08
CA GLU A 49 -0.47 2.57 -14.76
C GLU A 49 -0.71 2.36 -13.25
N ILE A 50 -0.09 3.18 -12.41
CA ILE A 50 -0.32 3.16 -10.96
C ILE A 50 -1.76 3.61 -10.66
N ALA A 51 -2.25 4.68 -11.30
CA ALA A 51 -3.62 5.16 -11.15
C ALA A 51 -4.65 4.10 -11.54
N GLU A 52 -4.46 3.44 -12.68
CA GLU A 52 -5.29 2.33 -13.13
C GLU A 52 -5.29 1.18 -12.12
N ARG A 53 -4.10 0.79 -11.61
CA ARG A 53 -3.97 -0.30 -10.63
C ARG A 53 -4.67 0.00 -9.30
N PHE A 54 -4.67 1.25 -8.86
CA PHE A 54 -5.36 1.66 -7.63
C PHE A 54 -6.83 1.99 -7.83
N GLY A 55 -7.29 2.15 -9.09
CA GLY A 55 -8.62 2.66 -9.39
C GLY A 55 -8.82 4.14 -9.00
N ASP A 56 -7.71 4.87 -8.80
CA ASP A 56 -7.72 6.27 -8.38
C ASP A 56 -7.57 7.20 -9.60
N PRO A 57 -8.09 8.44 -9.53
CA PRO A 57 -7.80 9.45 -10.55
C PRO A 57 -6.30 9.74 -10.63
N LEU A 58 -5.78 9.91 -11.84
CA LEU A 58 -4.36 10.22 -12.07
C LEU A 58 -3.86 11.44 -11.28
N GLU A 59 -4.71 12.46 -11.13
CA GLU A 59 -4.34 13.66 -10.36
C GLU A 59 -4.08 13.36 -8.88
N ILE A 60 -4.86 12.46 -8.27
CA ILE A 60 -4.64 12.02 -6.88
C ILE A 60 -3.31 11.28 -6.76
N VAL A 61 -2.97 10.45 -7.76
CA VAL A 61 -1.69 9.75 -7.79
C VAL A 61 -0.53 10.71 -7.96
N LYS A 62 -0.66 11.75 -8.78
CA LYS A 62 0.37 12.79 -8.95
C LYS A 62 0.58 13.60 -7.68
N GLU A 63 -0.49 13.99 -6.98
CA GLU A 63 -0.40 14.73 -5.72
C GLU A 63 0.26 13.91 -4.61
N ARG A 64 -0.06 12.61 -4.58
CA ARG A 64 0.49 11.63 -3.63
C ARG A 64 1.69 10.90 -4.19
N TYR A 65 2.34 11.41 -5.23
CA TYR A 65 3.63 10.92 -5.68
C TYR A 65 4.67 11.96 -5.31
N SER A 66 5.69 11.55 -4.55
CA SER A 66 6.71 12.46 -4.04
C SER A 66 8.06 11.79 -4.25
N ILE A 67 8.89 12.46 -5.05
CA ILE A 67 10.31 12.13 -5.14
C ILE A 67 10.95 12.72 -3.88
N SER A 68 10.99 11.92 -2.82
CA SER A 68 11.81 12.19 -1.65
C SER A 68 13.27 11.86 -1.93
#